data_AF-A0A210QTV3-F1
#
_entry.id   AF-A0A210QTV3-F1
#
_cell.length_a   1.000
_cell.length_b   1.000
_cell.length_c   1.000
_cell.angle_alpha   90.00
_cell.angle_beta   90.00
_cell.angle_gamma   90.00
#
_symmetry.space_group_name_H-M   'P 1'
#
loop_
_entity.id
_entity.type
_entity.pdbx_description
1 polymer ?
#
loop_
_entity_poly.entity_id
_entity_poly.type
_entity_poly.pdbx_seq_one_letter_code
_entity_poly.pdbx_strand_id
1 'polypeptide(L)'
;MREELNIDWDSCLQNENMDENYNTFISKLLLAVDRHIPKISQRKKKHKQSLDVKTVEAVKKKHRCWERFMETKDQNKHAEYVKARNKAKNLVRKAKNNWNKISLKM
;
A
#
# COMPACT_ATOMS: atom_id res chain seq x y z
N MET A 1 -21.17 -1.64 -27.31
CA MET A 1 -21.95 -2.88 -27.59
C MET A 1 -21.53 -3.91 -26.57
N ARG A 2 -22.47 -4.61 -25.92
CA ARG A 2 -22.14 -5.82 -25.16
C ARG A 2 -21.93 -6.92 -26.19
N GLU A 3 -20.74 -7.49 -26.29
CA GLU A 3 -20.55 -8.74 -27.03
C GLU A 3 -21.28 -9.82 -26.24
N GLU A 4 -22.33 -10.38 -26.81
CA GLU A 4 -23.06 -11.48 -26.20
C GLU A 4 -22.20 -12.75 -26.27
N LEU A 5 -22.21 -13.54 -25.19
CA LEU A 5 -21.54 -14.84 -25.16
C LEU A 5 -22.33 -15.80 -26.05
N ASN A 6 -21.90 -15.92 -27.30
CA ASN A 6 -22.47 -16.85 -28.27
C ASN A 6 -21.96 -18.27 -27.99
N ILE A 7 -22.46 -18.88 -26.91
CA ILE A 7 -22.14 -20.25 -26.50
C ILE A 7 -23.40 -21.09 -26.66
N ASP A 8 -23.30 -22.18 -27.42
CA ASP A 8 -24.33 -23.19 -27.56
C ASP A 8 -24.36 -24.10 -26.32
N TRP A 9 -25.22 -23.76 -25.36
CA TRP A 9 -25.34 -24.47 -24.08
C TRP A 9 -26.03 -25.83 -24.21
N ASP A 10 -26.91 -26.00 -25.19
CA ASP A 10 -27.64 -27.25 -25.40
C ASP A 10 -26.68 -28.36 -25.83
N SER A 11 -25.71 -28.04 -26.70
CA SER A 11 -24.65 -28.99 -27.05
C SER A 11 -23.63 -29.18 -25.92
N CYS A 12 -23.32 -28.13 -25.15
CA CYS A 12 -22.27 -28.18 -24.12
C CYS A 12 -22.68 -28.94 -22.84
N LEU A 13 -23.99 -29.13 -22.59
CA LEU A 13 -24.51 -29.74 -21.35
C LEU A 13 -25.26 -31.07 -21.61
N GLN A 14 -25.03 -31.68 -22.77
CA GLN A 14 -25.70 -32.91 -23.19
C GLN A 14 -25.15 -34.20 -22.54
N ASN A 15 -24.04 -34.15 -21.79
CA ASN A 15 -23.52 -35.35 -21.12
C ASN A 15 -24.43 -35.78 -19.96
N GLU A 16 -24.58 -37.09 -19.76
CA GLU A 16 -25.31 -37.65 -18.61
C GLU A 16 -24.55 -37.44 -17.28
N ASN A 17 -23.23 -37.23 -17.34
CA ASN A 17 -22.39 -37.00 -16.17
C ASN A 17 -22.47 -35.54 -15.71
N MET A 18 -23.17 -35.32 -14.59
CA MET A 18 -23.38 -34.01 -13.99
C MET A 18 -22.06 -33.29 -13.65
N ASP A 19 -21.04 -34.02 -13.21
CA ASP A 19 -19.75 -33.43 -12.84
C ASP A 19 -19.00 -32.89 -14.06
N GLU A 20 -19.08 -33.57 -15.20
CA GLU A 20 -18.48 -33.13 -16.46
C GLU A 20 -19.18 -31.89 -17.02
N ASN A 21 -20.52 -31.85 -16.94
CA ASN A 21 -21.31 -30.69 -17.33
C ASN A 21 -21.00 -29.47 -16.46
N TYR A 22 -20.90 -29.67 -15.14
CA TYR A 22 -20.56 -28.60 -14.21
C TYR A 22 -19.15 -28.05 -14.48
N ASN A 23 -18.17 -28.92 -14.70
CA ASN A 23 -16.80 -28.51 -15.05
C ASN A 23 -16.76 -27.75 -16.37
N THR A 24 -17.51 -28.20 -17.38
CA THR A 24 -17.61 -27.53 -18.68
C THR A 24 -18.23 -26.14 -18.51
N PHE A 25 -19.32 -26.02 -17.75
CA PHE A 25 -19.96 -24.75 -17.46
C PHE A 25 -19.02 -23.77 -16.76
N ILE A 26 -18.38 -24.19 -15.66
CA ILE A 26 -17.46 -23.35 -14.90
C ILE A 26 -16.27 -22.92 -15.76
N SER A 27 -15.73 -23.80 -16.59
CA SER A 27 -14.61 -23.45 -17.48
C SER A 27 -14.98 -22.33 -18.47
N LYS A 28 -16.17 -22.42 -19.10
CA LYS A 28 -16.66 -21.41 -20.04
C LYS A 28 -16.98 -20.09 -19.34
N LEU A 29 -17.55 -20.16 -18.14
CA LEU A 29 -17.83 -19.00 -17.30
C LEU A 29 -16.54 -18.27 -16.90
N LEU A 30 -15.50 -19.00 -16.49
CA LEU A 30 -14.21 -18.41 -16.12
C LEU A 30 -13.52 -17.75 -17.31
N LEU A 31 -13.59 -18.35 -18.51
CA LEU A 31 -13.08 -17.74 -19.74
C LEU A 31 -13.84 -16.44 -20.10
N ALA A 32 -15.16 -16.44 -19.92
CA ALA A 32 -15.99 -15.27 -20.13
C ALA A 32 -15.64 -14.15 -19.13
N VAL A 33 -15.48 -14.49 -17.86
CA VAL A 33 -15.04 -13.58 -16.80
C VAL A 33 -13.67 -12.99 -17.14
N ASP A 34 -12.72 -13.81 -17.56
CA ASP A 34 -11.37 -13.35 -17.91
C ASP A 34 -11.36 -12.39 -19.10
N ARG A 35 -12.18 -12.69 -20.12
CA ARG A 35 -12.27 -11.90 -21.36
C ARG A 35 -13.03 -10.59 -21.20
N HIS A 36 -14.13 -10.60 -20.46
CA HIS A 36 -15.06 -9.48 -20.40
C HIS A 36 -14.94 -8.63 -19.13
N ILE A 37 -14.34 -9.17 -18.05
CA ILE A 37 -14.12 -8.39 -16.82
C ILE A 37 -12.70 -7.85 -16.82
N PRO A 38 -12.51 -6.52 -16.99
CA PRO A 38 -11.19 -5.95 -16.91
C PRO A 38 -10.63 -6.15 -15.50
N LYS A 39 -9.46 -6.79 -15.42
CA LYS A 39 -8.72 -6.99 -14.16
C LYS A 39 -8.12 -5.67 -13.70
N ILE A 40 -8.92 -4.82 -13.08
CA ILE A 40 -8.45 -3.56 -12.52
C ILE A 40 -7.75 -3.86 -11.20
N SER A 41 -6.42 -3.75 -11.18
CA SER A 41 -5.68 -3.71 -9.92
C SER A 41 -6.04 -2.43 -9.18
N GLN A 42 -6.80 -2.55 -8.10
CA GLN A 42 -7.06 -1.43 -7.21
C GLN A 42 -5.74 -1.03 -6.55
N ARG A 43 -5.10 0.02 -7.09
CA ARG A 43 -3.97 0.66 -6.42
C ARG A 43 -4.48 1.23 -5.12
N LYS A 44 -4.15 0.58 -4.00
CA LYS A 44 -4.43 1.11 -2.66
C LYS A 44 -3.90 2.54 -2.60
N LYS A 45 -4.79 3.52 -2.39
CA LYS A 45 -4.39 4.92 -2.20
C LYS A 45 -3.47 4.96 -0.99
N LYS A 46 -2.19 5.28 -1.20
CA LYS A 46 -1.27 5.52 -0.08
C LYS A 46 -1.72 6.78 0.61
N HIS A 47 -2.40 6.66 1.76
CA HIS A 47 -2.66 7.80 2.62
C HIS A 47 -1.31 8.30 3.13
N LYS A 48 -0.86 9.43 2.56
CA LYS A 48 0.36 10.09 3.01
C LYS A 48 0.06 10.69 4.38
N GLN A 49 0.63 10.12 5.43
CA GLN A 49 0.56 10.73 6.75
C GLN A 49 1.24 12.10 6.66
N SER A 50 0.46 13.17 6.81
CA SER A 50 1.02 14.52 6.85
C SER A 50 1.76 14.68 8.18
N LEU A 51 3.09 14.62 8.14
CA LEU A 51 3.92 14.98 9.28
C LEU A 51 3.98 16.50 9.38
N ASP A 52 3.86 17.02 10.60
CA ASP A 52 4.04 18.45 10.87
C ASP A 52 5.41 18.93 10.37
N VAL A 53 5.47 20.16 9.85
CA VAL A 53 6.65 20.77 9.26
C VAL A 53 7.83 20.72 10.23
N LYS A 54 7.59 21.00 11.52
CA LYS A 54 8.60 20.93 12.58
C LYS A 54 9.22 19.54 12.73
N THR A 55 8.43 18.49 12.52
CA THR A 55 8.91 17.10 12.59
C THR A 55 9.81 16.80 11.40
N VAL A 56 9.41 17.24 10.20
CA VAL A 56 10.21 17.09 8.98
C VAL A 56 11.54 17.82 9.11
N GLU A 57 11.54 19.06 9.59
CA GLU A 57 12.76 19.84 9.81
C GLU A 57 13.70 19.18 10.81
N ALA A 58 13.17 18.61 11.89
CA ALA A 58 13.97 17.90 12.88
C ALA A 58 14.61 16.63 12.31
N VAL A 59 13.90 15.88 11.46
CA VAL A 59 14.44 14.71 10.75
C VAL A 59 15.53 15.13 9.76
N LYS A 60 15.30 16.20 8.98
CA LYS A 60 16.32 16.77 8.08
C LYS A 60 17.56 17.23 8.84
N LYS A 61 17.37 17.88 9.99
CA LYS A 61 18.49 18.31 10.86
C LYS A 61 19.27 17.13 11.41
N LYS A 62 18.59 16.06 11.88
CA LYS A 62 19.24 14.81 12.30
C LYS A 62 20.12 14.27 11.17
N HIS A 63 19.61 14.19 9.94
CA HIS A 63 20.35 13.64 8.82
C HIS A 63 21.59 14.48 8.48
N ARG A 64 21.44 15.80 8.36
CA ARG A 64 22.58 16.71 8.13
C ARG A 64 23.66 16.62 9.21
N CYS A 65 23.27 16.52 10.48
CA CYS A 65 24.24 16.37 11.57
C CYS A 65 24.96 15.01 11.52
N TRP A 66 24.25 13.95 11.08
CA TRP A 66 24.86 12.63 10.90
C TRP A 66 25.89 12.64 9.77
N GLU A 67 25.55 13.21 8.61
CA GLU A 67 26.46 13.35 7.47
C GLU A 67 27.73 14.11 7.88
N ARG A 68 27.58 15.27 8.53
CA ARG A 68 28.71 16.06 9.04
C ARG A 68 29.58 15.29 10.02
N PHE A 69 28.97 14.55 10.96
CA PHE A 69 29.75 13.71 11.87
C PHE A 69 30.48 12.59 11.14
N MET A 70 29.85 11.98 10.12
CA MET A 70 30.48 10.94 9.33
C MET A 70 31.67 11.45 8.52
N GLU A 71 31.61 12.69 8.06
CA GLU A 71 32.71 13.39 7.38
C GLU A 71 33.85 13.76 8.32
N THR A 72 33.56 14.46 9.43
CA THR A 72 34.62 15.02 10.29
C THR A 72 35.09 14.09 11.41
N LYS A 73 34.28 13.08 11.79
CA LYS A 73 34.47 12.22 12.96
C LYS A 73 34.66 12.98 14.28
N ASP A 74 34.26 14.25 14.32
CA ASP A 74 34.39 15.11 15.49
C ASP A 74 33.31 14.79 16.55
N GLN A 75 33.75 14.59 17.79
CA GLN A 75 32.90 14.30 18.93
C GLN A 75 31.88 15.40 19.22
N ASN A 76 32.19 16.66 18.92
CA ASN A 76 31.24 17.77 19.06
C ASN A 76 30.07 17.64 18.07
N LYS A 77 30.36 17.22 16.82
CA LYS A 77 29.35 16.94 15.80
C LYS A 77 28.52 15.71 16.14
N HIS A 78 29.14 14.71 16.79
CA HIS A 78 28.40 13.60 17.36
C HIS A 78 27.40 14.05 18.43
N ALA A 79 27.79 14.92 19.35
CA ALA A 79 26.89 15.46 20.37
C ALA A 79 25.73 16.26 19.78
N GLU A 80 25.98 17.06 18.74
CA GLU A 80 24.95 17.76 17.96
C GLU A 80 23.96 16.77 17.30
N TYR A 81 24.47 15.69 16.70
CA TYR A 81 23.66 14.63 16.12
C TYR A 81 22.77 13.95 17.18
N VAL A 82 23.32 13.61 18.36
CA VAL A 82 22.54 12.98 19.43
C VAL A 82 21.38 13.87 19.87
N LYS A 83 21.62 15.17 20.04
CA LYS A 83 20.57 16.17 20.35
C LYS A 83 19.49 16.20 19.25
N ALA A 84 19.91 16.26 17.97
CA ALA A 84 18.99 16.27 16.84
C ALA A 84 18.18 14.96 16.72
N ARG A 85 18.81 13.81 16.95
CA ARG A 85 18.18 12.48 16.97
C ARG A 85 17.09 12.40 18.03
N ASN A 86 17.39 12.83 19.26
CA ASN A 86 16.43 12.79 20.36
C ASN A 86 15.24 13.73 20.10
N LYS A 87 15.50 14.92 19.56
CA LYS A 87 14.44 15.86 19.15
C LYS A 87 13.54 15.25 18.08
N ALA A 88 14.11 14.67 17.03
CA ALA A 88 13.35 14.01 15.96
C ALA A 88 12.52 12.83 16.51
N LYS A 89 13.10 11.96 17.34
CA LYS A 89 12.41 10.82 17.98
C LYS A 89 11.19 11.28 18.78
N ASN A 90 11.34 12.34 19.58
CA ASN A 90 10.27 12.87 20.40
C ASN A 90 9.12 13.46 19.55
N LEU A 91 9.46 14.21 18.50
CA LEU A 91 8.46 14.80 17.60
C LEU A 91 7.70 13.72 16.81
N VAL A 92 8.39 12.71 16.28
CA VAL A 92 7.75 11.58 15.60
C VAL A 92 6.80 10.82 16.54
N ARG A 93 7.22 10.58 17.78
CA ARG A 93 6.37 9.94 18.79
C ARG A 93 5.11 10.76 19.08
N LYS A 94 5.24 12.09 19.22
CA LYS A 94 4.11 13.00 19.40
C LYS A 94 3.18 13.00 18.19
N ALA A 95 3.73 13.07 16.98
CA ALA A 95 2.95 13.05 15.74
C ALA A 95 2.13 11.76 15.61
N LYS A 96 2.73 10.59 15.92
CA LYS A 96 2.03 9.30 15.95
C LYS A 96 0.89 9.29 16.96
N ASN A 97 1.14 9.77 18.18
CA ASN A 97 0.11 9.82 19.23
C ASN A 97 -1.05 10.76 18.85
N ASN A 98 -0.75 11.91 18.25
CA ASN A 98 -1.77 12.85 17.79
C ASN A 98 -2.61 12.25 16.66
N TRP A 99 -1.98 11.55 15.71
CA TRP A 99 -2.69 10.87 14.64
C TRP A 99 -3.64 9.80 15.18
N ASN A 100 -3.18 8.95 16.11
CA ASN A 100 -4.03 7.96 16.78
C ASN A 100 -5.23 8.60 17.48
N LYS A 101 -5.05 9.76 18.13
CA LYS A 101 -6.15 10.49 18.78
C LYS A 101 -7.16 11.05 17.78
N ILE A 102 -6.68 11.53 16.63
CA ILE A 102 -7.54 12.04 15.55
C ILE A 102 -8.33 10.89 14.90
N SER A 103 -7.68 9.75 14.65
CA SER A 103 -8.32 8.58 14.03
C SER A 103 -9.31 7.85 14.95
N LEU A 104 -9.18 7.98 16.28
CA LEU A 104 -10.13 7.43 17.25
C LEU A 104 -11.32 8.35 17.53
N LYS A 105 -11.28 9.61 17.07
CA LYS A 105 -12.35 10.60 17.21
C LYS A 105 -13.21 10.76 15.95
N MET A 106 -12.77 10.20 14.83
CA MET A 106 -13.53 10.08 13.58
C MET A 106 -14.19 8.70 13.53
#